data_AF-A0A1L5L528-F1
#
_entry.id   AF-A0A1L5L528-F1
#
_cell.length_a   1.000
_cell.length_b   1.000
_cell.length_c   1.000
_cell.angle_alpha   90.00
_cell.angle_beta   90.00
_cell.angle_gamma   90.00
#
_symmetry.space_group_name_H-M   'P 1'
#
loop_
_entity.id
_entity.type
_entity.pdbx_description
1 polymer ?
#
loop_
_entity_poly.entity_id
_entity_poly.type
_entity_poly.pdbx_seq_one_letter_code
_entity_poly.pdbx_strand_id
1 'polypeptide(L)'
;GSFDFPDWCAPLFDLYDALFSATSGEIDPCVGEDLIRLGYDASLSFTVTQDAPEHLGALRGRAVWGRDVTRHGTTLVTHEPVQLDFGACGKGYLVDLLGRMLQSSQFVIDAGGDLLIHAEQPISVALEDPEDQSHAIGIAHIANGALCASAPSRRHWNVAVNERTQIAIHHLLNAIDGLPAQQTEASWAYVPANATFNLARDYPTAVADGLATALFVSDVAQLQRTFDFTYATLDESRQIAVSRNFPAELFLRSA
;
A
#
# COMPACT_ATOMS: atom_id res chain seq x y z
N GLY A 1 -5.89 22.89 -12.71
CA GLY A 1 -5.06 24.02 -12.23
C GLY A 1 -3.59 23.63 -12.26
N SER A 2 -2.71 24.47 -11.73
CA SER A 2 -1.30 24.13 -11.49
C SER A 2 -1.02 24.32 -9.99
N PHE A 3 -0.40 23.32 -9.37
CA PHE A 3 -0.25 23.21 -7.92
C PHE A 3 1.18 22.79 -7.58
N ASP A 4 1.92 23.65 -6.88
CA ASP A 4 3.29 23.38 -6.47
C ASP A 4 3.32 22.66 -5.13
N PHE A 5 4.01 21.52 -5.08
CA PHE A 5 4.31 20.79 -3.85
C PHE A 5 5.77 21.01 -3.44
N PRO A 6 6.10 20.88 -2.13
CA PRO A 6 7.48 20.93 -1.68
C PRO A 6 8.38 19.94 -2.42
N ASP A 7 9.65 20.31 -2.65
CA ASP A 7 10.62 19.47 -3.37
C ASP A 7 10.77 18.05 -2.81
N TRP A 8 10.57 17.90 -1.49
CA TRP A 8 10.62 16.60 -0.84
C TRP A 8 9.48 15.67 -1.28
N CYS A 9 8.46 16.11 -2.00
CA CYS A 9 7.42 15.23 -2.56
C CYS A 9 7.89 14.50 -3.83
N ALA A 10 8.98 14.92 -4.48
CA ALA A 10 9.41 14.34 -5.76
C ALA A 10 9.58 12.82 -5.72
N PRO A 11 10.25 12.23 -4.71
CA PRO A 11 10.46 10.78 -4.67
C PRO A 11 9.17 9.99 -4.42
N LEU A 12 8.20 10.58 -3.72
CA LEU A 12 6.88 9.98 -3.55
C LEU A 12 6.13 9.95 -4.89
N PHE A 13 6.20 11.02 -5.67
CA PHE A 13 5.61 11.05 -7.02
C PHE A 13 6.33 10.10 -7.99
N ASP A 14 7.66 10.02 -7.92
CA ASP A 14 8.45 9.06 -8.70
C ASP A 14 8.07 7.60 -8.36
N LEU A 15 7.78 7.32 -7.08
CA LEU A 15 7.29 6.00 -6.66
C LEU A 15 5.90 5.70 -7.21
N TYR A 16 4.98 6.67 -7.19
CA TYR A 16 3.66 6.49 -7.79
C TYR A 16 3.72 6.32 -9.31
N ASP A 17 4.62 7.01 -10.02
CA ASP A 17 4.87 6.74 -11.45
C ASP A 17 5.33 5.29 -11.68
N ALA A 18 6.29 4.83 -10.85
CA ALA A 18 6.83 3.47 -10.95
C ALA A 18 5.78 2.40 -10.64
N LEU A 19 4.98 2.58 -9.58
CA LEU A 19 3.89 1.68 -9.22
C LEU A 19 2.77 1.70 -10.26
N PHE A 20 2.33 2.87 -10.71
CA PHE A 20 1.32 2.99 -11.76
C PHE A 20 1.75 2.24 -13.03
N SER A 21 2.98 2.45 -13.47
CA SER A 21 3.52 1.74 -14.63
C SER A 21 3.68 0.23 -14.38
N ALA A 22 4.18 -0.17 -13.20
CA ALA A 22 4.41 -1.56 -12.86
C ALA A 22 3.12 -2.33 -12.59
N THR A 23 2.00 -1.66 -12.36
CA THR A 23 0.68 -2.26 -12.10
C THR A 23 -0.30 -2.03 -13.24
N SER A 24 0.14 -1.44 -14.35
CA SER A 24 -0.75 -1.04 -15.46
C SER A 24 -1.94 -0.17 -15.01
N GLY A 25 -1.75 0.62 -13.95
CA GLY A 25 -2.74 1.54 -13.39
C GLY A 25 -3.64 0.97 -12.30
N GLU A 26 -3.41 -0.25 -11.80
CA GLU A 26 -4.17 -0.79 -10.64
C GLU A 26 -3.83 -0.04 -9.35
N ILE A 27 -2.62 0.50 -9.24
CA ILE A 27 -2.23 1.50 -8.23
C ILE A 27 -2.16 2.88 -8.90
N ASP A 28 -3.06 3.78 -8.50
CA ASP A 28 -3.20 5.13 -9.04
C ASP A 28 -3.56 6.09 -7.89
N PRO A 29 -2.80 7.17 -7.64
CA PRO A 29 -3.12 8.10 -6.56
C PRO A 29 -4.43 8.86 -6.80
N CYS A 30 -4.95 8.89 -8.02
CA CYS A 30 -6.26 9.49 -8.30
C CYS A 30 -7.44 8.64 -7.75
N VAL A 31 -7.17 7.48 -7.11
CA VAL A 31 -8.16 6.64 -6.42
C VAL A 31 -8.84 7.34 -5.24
N GLY A 32 -8.33 8.50 -4.80
CA GLY A 32 -8.94 9.30 -3.74
C GLY A 32 -10.40 9.66 -3.99
N GLU A 33 -10.80 9.84 -5.26
CA GLU A 33 -12.21 10.06 -5.60
C GLU A 33 -13.08 8.83 -5.30
N ASP A 34 -12.62 7.63 -5.64
CA ASP A 34 -13.32 6.37 -5.39
C ASP A 34 -13.47 6.14 -3.88
N LEU A 35 -12.39 6.38 -3.12
CA LEU A 35 -12.38 6.29 -1.66
C LEU A 35 -13.43 7.20 -1.03
N ILE A 36 -13.49 8.47 -1.43
CA ILE A 36 -14.49 9.43 -0.95
C ILE A 36 -15.90 8.96 -1.29
N ARG A 37 -16.13 8.51 -2.53
CA ARG A 37 -17.44 8.00 -2.98
C ARG A 37 -17.91 6.78 -2.20
N LEU A 38 -16.97 5.95 -1.75
CA LEU A 38 -17.24 4.79 -0.91
C LEU A 38 -17.35 5.12 0.59
N GLY A 39 -17.22 6.39 0.98
CA GLY A 39 -17.37 6.86 2.37
C GLY A 39 -16.06 6.88 3.16
N TYR A 40 -14.92 6.68 2.50
CA TYR A 40 -13.59 6.85 3.06
C TYR A 40 -13.08 8.29 2.87
N ASP A 41 -13.92 9.27 3.22
CA ASP A 41 -13.59 10.68 3.17
C ASP A 41 -12.78 11.13 4.40
N ALA A 42 -12.35 12.39 4.43
CA ALA A 42 -11.56 12.95 5.54
C ALA A 42 -12.26 12.91 6.91
N SER A 43 -13.60 12.79 6.94
CA SER A 43 -14.40 12.63 8.15
C SER A 43 -14.67 11.17 8.52
N LEU A 44 -14.26 10.23 7.66
CA LEU A 44 -14.55 8.80 7.77
C LEU A 44 -16.06 8.55 7.94
N SER A 45 -16.87 9.19 7.09
CA SER A 45 -18.33 9.13 7.18
C SER A 45 -18.90 7.71 6.98
N PHE A 46 -18.15 6.85 6.29
CA PHE A 46 -18.51 5.48 5.92
C PHE A 46 -19.87 5.40 5.22
N THR A 47 -20.25 6.48 4.53
CA THR A 47 -21.50 6.60 3.79
C THR A 47 -21.22 6.63 2.30
N VAL A 48 -21.71 5.61 1.59
CA VAL A 48 -21.55 5.53 0.13
C VAL A 48 -22.46 6.53 -0.55
N THR A 49 -21.88 7.28 -1.46
CA THR A 49 -22.60 8.22 -2.34
C THR A 49 -23.52 7.47 -3.30
N GLN A 50 -24.72 8.01 -3.56
CA GLN A 50 -25.71 7.32 -4.40
C GLN A 50 -25.22 7.05 -5.83
N ASP A 51 -24.32 7.90 -6.34
CA ASP A 51 -23.75 7.84 -7.68
C ASP A 51 -22.44 7.04 -7.75
N ALA A 52 -21.95 6.46 -6.65
CA ALA A 52 -20.72 5.67 -6.64
C ALA A 52 -20.71 4.55 -7.71
N PRO A 53 -21.74 3.69 -7.86
CA PRO A 53 -21.70 2.59 -8.84
C PRO A 53 -21.50 3.04 -10.29
N GLU A 54 -21.81 4.30 -10.60
CA GLU A 54 -21.71 4.87 -11.94
C GLU A 54 -20.36 5.54 -12.22
N HIS A 55 -19.58 5.85 -11.18
CA HIS A 55 -18.37 6.70 -11.28
C HIS A 55 -17.09 6.07 -10.72
N LEU A 56 -17.16 4.87 -10.14
CA LEU A 56 -15.98 4.19 -9.59
C LEU A 56 -14.98 3.74 -10.66
N GLY A 57 -13.72 4.07 -10.42
CA GLY A 57 -12.59 3.57 -11.20
C GLY A 57 -12.35 4.29 -12.52
N ALA A 58 -11.15 4.09 -13.07
CA ALA A 58 -10.74 4.65 -14.35
C ALA A 58 -11.67 4.24 -15.51
N LEU A 59 -12.24 3.03 -15.46
CA LEU A 59 -13.18 2.53 -16.46
C LEU A 59 -14.48 3.33 -16.54
N ARG A 60 -14.83 4.07 -15.49
CA ARG A 60 -16.05 4.89 -15.40
C ARG A 60 -15.77 6.39 -15.42
N GLY A 61 -14.58 6.78 -15.86
CA GLY A 61 -14.24 8.18 -16.12
C GLY A 61 -13.57 8.91 -14.96
N ARG A 62 -13.19 8.23 -13.88
CA ARG A 62 -12.27 8.80 -12.88
C ARG A 62 -10.98 9.28 -13.58
N ALA A 63 -10.45 10.40 -13.11
CA ALA A 63 -9.16 10.92 -13.56
C ALA A 63 -8.03 9.90 -13.34
N VAL A 64 -7.07 9.84 -14.27
CA VAL A 64 -5.98 8.86 -14.28
C VAL A 64 -4.63 9.58 -14.15
N TRP A 65 -3.79 9.09 -13.24
CA TRP A 65 -2.43 9.60 -13.06
C TRP A 65 -1.57 9.44 -14.31
N GLY A 66 -0.77 10.46 -14.63
CA GLY A 66 0.04 10.50 -15.85
C GLY A 66 -0.74 10.81 -17.14
N ARG A 67 -2.07 10.71 -17.13
CA ARG A 67 -2.96 11.07 -18.26
C ARG A 67 -3.66 12.41 -18.01
N ASP A 68 -4.46 12.49 -16.95
CA ASP A 68 -5.29 13.65 -16.62
C ASP A 68 -4.64 14.54 -15.54
N VAL A 69 -3.75 13.92 -14.75
CA VAL A 69 -2.84 14.59 -13.82
C VAL A 69 -1.43 14.41 -14.33
N THR A 70 -0.83 15.49 -14.84
CA THR A 70 0.56 15.49 -15.29
C THR A 70 1.43 16.21 -14.28
N ARG A 71 2.70 15.84 -14.18
CA ARG A 71 3.64 16.47 -13.25
C ARG A 71 4.88 17.03 -13.94
N HIS A 72 5.39 18.12 -13.39
CA HIS A 72 6.67 18.72 -13.74
C HIS A 72 7.49 18.87 -12.45
N GLY A 73 8.35 17.89 -12.16
CA GLY A 73 8.98 17.78 -10.84
C GLY A 73 7.93 17.52 -9.77
N THR A 74 7.76 18.46 -8.84
CA THR A 74 6.75 18.44 -7.78
C THR A 74 5.52 19.31 -8.09
N THR A 75 5.46 19.94 -9.26
CA THR A 75 4.26 20.67 -9.68
C THR A 75 3.28 19.72 -10.36
N LEU A 76 2.04 19.66 -9.88
CA LEU A 76 0.96 18.91 -10.52
C LEU A 76 0.08 19.83 -11.37
N VAL A 77 -0.26 19.39 -12.57
CA VAL A 77 -1.14 20.08 -13.51
C VAL A 77 -2.34 19.20 -13.80
N THR A 78 -3.54 19.77 -13.63
CA THR A 78 -4.82 19.08 -13.82
C THR A 78 -5.71 19.89 -14.74
N HIS A 79 -6.54 19.22 -15.55
CA HIS A 79 -7.51 19.89 -16.41
C HIS A 79 -8.93 19.93 -15.82
N GLU A 80 -9.19 19.06 -14.85
CA GLU A 80 -10.46 18.94 -14.12
C GLU A 80 -10.18 18.84 -12.61
N PRO A 81 -11.22 18.97 -11.75
CA PRO A 81 -11.10 18.64 -10.33
C PRO A 81 -10.66 17.19 -10.16
N VAL A 82 -9.68 16.95 -9.29
CA VAL A 82 -9.19 15.60 -8.97
C VAL A 82 -9.05 15.47 -7.46
N GLN A 83 -9.24 14.25 -6.96
CA GLN A 83 -8.95 13.88 -5.58
C GLN A 83 -7.79 12.90 -5.58
N LEU A 84 -6.71 13.26 -4.89
CA LEU A 84 -5.51 12.44 -4.80
C LEU A 84 -5.40 11.84 -3.41
N ASP A 85 -5.14 10.55 -3.35
CA ASP A 85 -4.80 9.80 -2.14
C ASP A 85 -3.42 9.16 -2.30
N PHE A 86 -2.52 9.52 -1.39
CA PHE A 86 -1.16 8.98 -1.34
C PHE A 86 -1.00 7.90 -0.25
N GLY A 87 -2.09 7.31 0.22
CA GLY A 87 -2.15 6.43 1.39
C GLY A 87 -1.44 5.08 1.21
N ALA A 88 -1.27 4.63 -0.03
CA ALA A 88 -0.57 3.38 -0.35
C ALA A 88 0.94 3.45 -0.08
N CYS A 89 1.55 4.64 -0.12
CA CYS A 89 3.00 4.81 0.10
C CYS A 89 3.33 5.84 1.18
N GLY A 90 2.35 6.68 1.56
CA GLY A 90 2.59 7.89 2.33
C GLY A 90 3.06 7.65 3.75
N LYS A 91 2.62 6.55 4.38
CA LYS A 91 3.07 6.19 5.75
C LYS A 91 4.51 5.73 5.69
N GLY A 92 4.84 4.81 4.80
CA GLY A 92 6.21 4.37 4.59
C GLY A 92 7.15 5.51 4.20
N TYR A 93 6.68 6.44 3.36
CA TYR A 93 7.43 7.63 2.99
C TYR A 93 7.75 8.53 4.20
N LEU A 94 6.78 8.76 5.08
CA LEU A 94 7.00 9.49 6.34
C LEU A 94 8.01 8.75 7.23
N VAL A 95 7.94 7.43 7.32
CA VAL A 95 8.90 6.60 8.07
C VAL A 95 10.32 6.80 7.53
N ASP A 96 10.52 6.77 6.22
CA ASP A 96 11.84 7.00 5.61
C ASP A 96 12.37 8.41 5.87
N LEU A 97 11.50 9.42 5.88
CA LEU A 97 11.88 10.79 6.23
C LEU A 97 12.31 10.88 7.70
N LEU A 98 11.56 10.26 8.62
CA LEU A 98 11.90 10.21 10.04
C LEU A 98 13.22 9.46 10.27
N GLY A 99 13.43 8.33 9.59
CA GLY A 99 14.66 7.53 9.66
C GLY A 99 15.90 8.35 9.33
N ARG A 100 15.83 9.21 8.32
CA ARG A 100 16.94 10.11 7.95
C ARG A 100 17.21 11.23 8.96
N MET A 101 16.23 11.59 9.78
CA MET A 101 16.39 12.59 10.84
C MET A 101 17.05 12.00 12.09
N LEU A 102 17.00 10.67 12.26
CA LEU A 102 17.62 10.00 13.40
C LEU A 102 19.15 10.00 13.27
N GLN A 103 19.82 10.39 14.35
CA GLN A 103 21.28 10.36 14.47
C GLN A 103 21.79 9.03 15.06
N SER A 104 20.88 8.12 15.43
CA SER A 104 21.22 6.85 16.07
C SER A 104 21.72 5.84 15.04
N SER A 105 22.72 5.05 15.42
CA SER A 105 23.19 3.89 14.64
C SER A 105 22.30 2.66 14.82
N GLN A 106 21.30 2.72 15.71
CA GLN A 106 20.30 1.66 15.87
C GLN A 106 18.92 2.26 16.17
N PHE A 107 17.90 1.83 15.43
CA PHE A 107 16.53 2.24 15.65
C PHE A 107 15.53 1.28 14.99
N VAL A 108 14.30 1.37 15.46
CA VAL A 108 13.12 0.81 14.80
C VAL A 108 12.09 1.92 14.76
N ILE A 109 11.53 2.20 13.59
CA ILE A 109 10.37 3.07 13.43
C ILE A 109 9.21 2.18 13.04
N ASP A 110 8.11 2.27 13.77
CA ASP A 110 6.85 1.58 13.49
C ASP A 110 5.74 2.61 13.28
N ALA A 111 5.18 2.62 12.07
CA ALA A 111 4.01 3.41 11.71
C ALA A 111 2.80 2.52 11.43
N GLY A 112 2.35 1.79 12.45
CA GLY A 112 1.11 1.00 12.39
C GLY A 112 1.29 -0.33 11.65
N GLY A 113 2.48 -0.92 11.72
CA GLY A 113 2.87 -2.14 11.01
C GLY A 113 3.87 -1.90 9.88
N ASP A 114 4.08 -0.65 9.47
CA ASP A 114 5.11 -0.26 8.50
C ASP A 114 6.42 0.04 9.23
N LEU A 115 7.40 -0.83 9.04
CA LEU A 115 8.63 -0.86 9.82
C LEU A 115 9.83 -0.41 8.98
N LEU A 116 10.65 0.46 9.57
CA LEU A 116 12.04 0.68 9.16
C LEU A 116 12.95 0.23 10.31
N ILE A 117 13.83 -0.72 10.02
CA ILE A 117 14.66 -1.38 11.02
C ILE A 117 16.12 -1.15 10.67
N HIS A 118 16.88 -0.66 11.64
CA HIS A 118 18.34 -0.60 11.60
C HIS A 118 18.87 -1.07 12.96
N ALA A 119 19.36 -2.30 13.04
CA ALA A 119 19.77 -2.93 14.28
C ALA A 119 21.05 -3.76 14.08
N GLU A 120 21.83 -3.91 15.16
CA GLU A 120 23.04 -4.76 15.14
C GLU A 120 22.71 -6.25 15.12
N GLN A 121 21.61 -6.64 15.77
CA GLN A 121 21.11 -8.01 15.81
C GLN A 121 19.68 -8.05 15.26
N PRO A 122 19.27 -9.15 14.59
CA PRO A 122 17.90 -9.28 14.12
C PRO A 122 16.89 -9.15 15.25
N ILE A 123 15.86 -8.33 15.05
CA ILE A 123 14.68 -8.29 15.89
C ILE A 123 13.63 -9.26 15.37
N SER A 124 12.77 -9.74 16.27
CA SER A 124 11.62 -10.56 15.91
C SER A 124 10.41 -9.68 15.68
N VAL A 125 9.79 -9.80 14.50
CA VAL A 125 8.55 -9.11 14.13
C VAL A 125 7.48 -10.14 13.85
N ALA A 126 6.38 -10.09 14.60
CA ALA A 126 5.23 -10.95 14.36
C ALA A 126 4.49 -10.53 13.08
N LEU A 127 4.16 -11.51 12.24
CA LEU A 127 3.22 -11.31 11.13
C LEU A 127 1.81 -11.52 11.69
N GLU A 128 1.10 -10.42 11.99
CA GLU A 128 -0.24 -10.42 12.58
C GLU A 128 -1.23 -11.26 11.76
N ASP A 129 -2.06 -12.07 12.41
CA ASP A 129 -3.16 -12.76 11.76
C ASP A 129 -4.30 -11.77 11.46
N PRO A 130 -4.74 -11.58 10.19
CA PRO A 130 -5.81 -10.63 9.88
C PRO A 130 -7.16 -10.97 10.52
N GLU A 131 -7.39 -12.23 10.91
CA GLU A 131 -8.62 -12.66 11.61
C GLU A 131 -8.54 -12.50 13.13
N ASP A 132 -7.33 -12.52 13.72
CA ASP A 132 -7.12 -12.45 15.16
C ASP A 132 -5.80 -11.74 15.51
N GLN A 133 -5.89 -10.47 15.87
CA GLN A 133 -4.72 -9.63 16.19
C GLN A 133 -3.92 -10.11 17.41
N SER A 134 -4.45 -11.06 18.20
CA SER A 134 -3.70 -11.69 19.30
C SER A 134 -2.79 -12.83 18.83
N HIS A 135 -2.89 -13.24 17.57
CA HIS A 135 -2.09 -14.29 16.97
C HIS A 135 -1.14 -13.76 15.90
N ALA A 136 -0.07 -14.52 15.67
CA ALA A 136 0.83 -14.34 14.55
C ALA A 136 0.76 -15.57 13.65
N ILE A 137 0.85 -15.39 12.35
CA ILE A 137 0.98 -16.47 11.36
C ILE A 137 2.45 -16.82 11.05
N GLY A 138 3.39 -16.05 11.61
CA GLY A 138 4.82 -16.26 11.46
C GLY A 138 5.63 -15.19 12.19
N ILE A 139 6.95 -15.36 12.22
CA ILE A 139 7.89 -14.40 12.80
C ILE A 139 8.97 -14.09 11.77
N ALA A 140 9.11 -12.80 11.45
CA ALA A 140 10.22 -12.28 10.69
C ALA A 140 11.41 -11.93 11.58
N HIS A 141 12.62 -12.25 11.13
CA HIS A 141 13.87 -11.92 11.81
C HIS A 141 14.65 -10.92 10.96
N ILE A 142 14.63 -9.64 11.36
CA ILE A 142 15.16 -8.54 10.53
C ILE A 142 16.15 -7.70 11.34
N ALA A 143 17.35 -7.53 10.80
CA ALA A 143 18.33 -6.59 11.35
C ALA A 143 18.31 -5.24 10.60
N ASN A 144 18.11 -5.26 9.29
CA ASN A 144 18.24 -4.06 8.45
C ASN A 144 17.31 -4.14 7.24
N GLY A 145 16.47 -3.11 7.04
CA GLY A 145 15.56 -3.02 5.90
C GLY A 145 14.19 -2.51 6.32
N ALA A 146 13.24 -2.61 5.39
CA ALA A 146 11.85 -2.22 5.63
C ALA A 146 10.90 -3.41 5.44
N LEU A 147 9.97 -3.57 6.38
CA LEU A 147 8.89 -4.56 6.30
C LEU A 147 7.57 -3.82 6.49
N CYS A 148 6.71 -3.88 5.49
CA CYS A 148 5.39 -3.26 5.53
C CYS A 148 4.31 -4.31 5.34
N ALA A 149 3.14 -4.04 5.90
CA ALA A 149 2.00 -4.93 5.86
C ALA A 149 0.74 -4.20 5.41
N SER A 150 -0.09 -4.86 4.63
CA SER A 150 -1.40 -4.35 4.24
C SER A 150 -2.48 -5.39 4.52
N ALA A 151 -3.60 -4.94 5.08
CA ALA A 151 -4.76 -5.78 5.40
C ALA A 151 -6.03 -4.92 5.52
N PRO A 152 -7.22 -5.46 5.18
CA PRO A 152 -8.50 -4.78 5.38
C PRO A 152 -8.94 -4.78 6.86
N SER A 153 -8.34 -5.62 7.71
CA SER A 153 -8.75 -5.89 9.10
C SER A 153 -8.95 -4.62 9.96
N ARG A 154 -8.10 -3.60 9.79
CA ARG A 154 -8.17 -2.35 10.57
C ARG A 154 -9.05 -1.26 9.94
N ARG A 155 -9.36 -1.34 8.65
CA ARG A 155 -10.03 -0.30 7.87
C ARG A 155 -11.03 -0.90 6.89
N HIS A 156 -12.10 -1.44 7.45
CA HIS A 156 -13.28 -1.93 6.75
C HIS A 156 -14.56 -1.34 7.37
N TRP A 157 -15.61 -1.22 6.58
CA TRP A 157 -16.91 -0.74 7.03
C TRP A 157 -18.04 -1.41 6.24
N ASN A 158 -19.24 -1.38 6.81
CA ASN A 158 -20.41 -2.01 6.20
C ASN A 158 -21.22 -1.00 5.40
N VAL A 159 -21.51 -1.35 4.15
CA VAL A 159 -22.34 -0.56 3.25
C VAL A 159 -23.69 -1.24 3.08
N ALA A 160 -24.76 -0.48 3.30
CA ALA A 160 -26.11 -0.95 2.99
C ALA A 160 -26.35 -0.91 1.48
N VAL A 161 -26.50 -2.08 0.86
CA VAL A 161 -26.86 -2.21 -0.56
C VAL A 161 -28.37 -2.18 -0.75
N ASN A 162 -29.11 -2.62 0.26
CA ASN A 162 -30.57 -2.50 0.38
C ASN A 162 -30.95 -2.62 1.87
N GLU A 163 -32.26 -2.55 2.18
CA GLU A 163 -32.77 -2.63 3.56
C GLU A 163 -32.37 -3.89 4.35
N ARG A 164 -31.89 -4.95 3.68
CA ARG A 164 -31.61 -6.26 4.28
C ARG A 164 -30.19 -6.76 4.05
N THR A 165 -29.40 -6.09 3.22
CA THR A 165 -28.07 -6.55 2.82
C THR A 165 -27.04 -5.48 3.12
N GLN A 166 -26.11 -5.82 4.01
CA GLN A 166 -24.89 -5.06 4.21
C GLN A 166 -23.71 -5.86 3.67
N ILE A 167 -22.79 -5.18 2.99
CA ILE A 167 -21.55 -5.76 2.49
C ILE A 167 -20.40 -5.03 3.18
N ALA A 168 -19.43 -5.79 3.71
CA ALA A 168 -18.19 -5.22 4.20
C ALA A 168 -17.30 -4.81 3.01
N ILE A 169 -16.83 -3.57 3.01
CA ILE A 169 -15.85 -3.06 2.05
C ILE A 169 -14.64 -2.50 2.78
N HIS A 170 -13.55 -2.28 2.06
CA HIS A 170 -12.31 -1.73 2.59
C HIS A 170 -11.63 -0.78 1.60
N HIS A 171 -10.67 -0.02 2.11
CA HIS A 171 -9.93 1.03 1.40
C HIS A 171 -8.89 0.56 0.36
N LEU A 172 -8.65 -0.75 0.26
CA LEU A 172 -7.70 -1.32 -0.72
C LEU A 172 -8.45 -1.58 -2.03
N LEU A 173 -8.42 -0.60 -2.95
CA LEU A 173 -9.17 -0.63 -4.20
C LEU A 173 -8.28 -0.97 -5.40
N ASN A 174 -8.81 -1.70 -6.38
CA ASN A 174 -8.22 -1.71 -7.72
C ASN A 174 -8.65 -0.43 -8.44
N ALA A 175 -7.69 0.43 -8.79
CA ALA A 175 -8.02 1.74 -9.35
C ALA A 175 -8.60 1.69 -10.79
N ILE A 176 -8.56 0.52 -11.45
CA ILE A 176 -9.16 0.31 -12.77
C ILE A 176 -10.69 0.30 -12.69
N ASP A 177 -11.25 -0.50 -11.79
CA ASP A 177 -12.71 -0.64 -11.60
C ASP A 177 -13.25 0.13 -10.38
N GLY A 178 -12.36 0.61 -9.51
CA GLY A 178 -12.68 1.35 -8.29
C GLY A 178 -13.29 0.47 -7.19
N LEU A 179 -13.17 -0.86 -7.30
CA LEU A 179 -13.75 -1.80 -6.37
C LEU A 179 -12.71 -2.32 -5.36
N PRO A 180 -13.14 -2.71 -4.14
CA PRO A 180 -12.24 -3.33 -3.18
C PRO A 180 -11.63 -4.61 -3.75
N ALA A 181 -10.31 -4.74 -3.60
CA ALA A 181 -9.58 -5.96 -3.92
C ALA A 181 -10.21 -7.16 -3.24
N GLN A 182 -10.24 -8.30 -3.93
CA GLN A 182 -10.82 -9.54 -3.42
C GLN A 182 -9.71 -10.57 -3.20
N GLN A 183 -10.03 -11.67 -2.51
CA GLN A 183 -9.21 -12.88 -2.40
C GLN A 183 -7.95 -12.79 -1.51
N THR A 184 -7.33 -11.61 -1.34
CA THR A 184 -6.19 -11.41 -0.43
C THR A 184 -6.67 -10.83 0.89
N GLU A 185 -6.28 -11.46 2.01
CA GLU A 185 -6.63 -11.02 3.37
C GLU A 185 -5.48 -10.25 4.03
N ALA A 186 -4.23 -10.58 3.68
CA ALA A 186 -3.07 -9.85 4.14
C ALA A 186 -1.90 -9.99 3.18
N SER A 187 -1.04 -8.99 3.15
CA SER A 187 0.23 -9.03 2.45
C SER A 187 1.34 -8.41 3.27
N TRP A 188 2.55 -8.88 3.05
CA TRP A 188 3.78 -8.35 3.61
C TRP A 188 4.80 -8.18 2.50
N ALA A 189 5.42 -7.01 2.44
CA ALA A 189 6.51 -6.73 1.52
C ALA A 189 7.75 -6.34 2.33
N TYR A 190 8.87 -6.99 2.01
CA TYR A 190 10.17 -6.71 2.61
C TYR A 190 11.15 -6.22 1.55
N VAL A 191 11.68 -5.02 1.78
CA VAL A 191 12.73 -4.39 0.98
C VAL A 191 14.04 -4.44 1.80
N PRO A 192 15.07 -5.17 1.34
CA PRO A 192 16.31 -5.28 2.07
C PRO A 192 17.15 -4.00 1.96
N ALA A 193 17.98 -3.71 2.98
CA ALA A 193 18.81 -2.51 3.00
C ALA A 193 19.85 -2.40 1.85
N ASN A 194 20.13 -3.50 1.14
CA ASN A 194 21.03 -3.53 -0.01
C ASN A 194 20.30 -3.48 -1.36
N ALA A 195 19.03 -3.06 -1.38
CA ALA A 195 18.26 -2.88 -2.61
C ALA A 195 19.00 -2.00 -3.63
N THR A 196 18.98 -2.40 -4.90
CA THR A 196 19.76 -1.75 -5.96
C THR A 196 18.98 -0.68 -6.72
N PHE A 197 17.65 -0.76 -6.69
CA PHE A 197 16.78 0.27 -7.26
C PHE A 197 16.86 1.55 -6.42
N ASN A 198 17.11 2.70 -7.05
CA ASN A 198 17.39 3.96 -6.34
C ASN A 198 16.30 4.35 -5.34
N LEU A 199 15.01 4.27 -5.72
CA LEU A 199 13.92 4.58 -4.79
C LEU A 199 13.86 3.59 -3.62
N ALA A 200 14.11 2.30 -3.85
CA ALA A 200 14.11 1.30 -2.78
C ALA A 200 15.32 1.42 -1.85
N ARG A 201 16.47 1.88 -2.37
CA ARG A 201 17.65 2.18 -1.56
C ARG A 201 17.40 3.39 -0.67
N ASP A 202 16.86 4.45 -1.26
CA ASP A 202 16.74 5.73 -0.56
C ASP A 202 15.49 5.75 0.32
N TYR A 203 14.36 5.20 -0.15
CA TYR A 203 13.04 5.16 0.50
C TYR A 203 12.48 3.73 0.59
N PRO A 204 13.17 2.81 1.30
CA PRO A 204 12.78 1.41 1.37
C PRO A 204 11.40 1.19 1.96
N THR A 205 10.98 1.96 2.97
CA THR A 205 9.69 1.77 3.63
C THR A 205 8.54 2.28 2.76
N ALA A 206 8.72 3.39 2.03
CA ALA A 206 7.73 3.84 1.05
C ALA A 206 7.48 2.79 -0.04
N VAL A 207 8.57 2.18 -0.55
CA VAL A 207 8.49 1.11 -1.55
C VAL A 207 7.81 -0.13 -0.97
N ALA A 208 8.17 -0.53 0.26
CA ALA A 208 7.53 -1.66 0.93
C ALA A 208 6.02 -1.43 1.19
N ASP A 209 5.60 -0.25 1.66
CA ASP A 209 4.18 0.12 1.90
C ASP A 209 3.39 0.06 0.58
N GLY A 210 3.95 0.66 -0.47
CA GLY A 210 3.37 0.63 -1.82
C GLY A 210 3.22 -0.78 -2.39
N LEU A 211 4.25 -1.62 -2.21
CA LEU A 211 4.22 -3.01 -2.69
C LEU A 211 3.28 -3.89 -1.86
N ALA A 212 3.18 -3.69 -0.54
CA ALA A 212 2.20 -4.37 0.29
C ALA A 212 0.78 -4.05 -0.20
N THR A 213 0.50 -2.80 -0.54
CA THR A 213 -0.78 -2.42 -1.17
C THR A 213 -0.94 -3.04 -2.56
N ALA A 214 0.08 -2.97 -3.42
CA ALA A 214 0.02 -3.47 -4.79
C ALA A 214 -0.21 -5.00 -4.88
N LEU A 215 0.28 -5.78 -3.91
CA LEU A 215 0.05 -7.22 -3.84
C LEU A 215 -1.43 -7.62 -3.72
N PHE A 216 -2.33 -6.70 -3.34
CA PHE A 216 -3.78 -6.97 -3.31
C PHE A 216 -4.41 -6.91 -4.71
N VAL A 217 -3.82 -6.17 -5.64
CA VAL A 217 -4.47 -5.82 -6.91
C VAL A 217 -3.68 -6.25 -8.13
N SER A 218 -2.39 -6.55 -7.99
CA SER A 218 -1.49 -6.80 -9.11
C SER A 218 -0.75 -8.13 -9.00
N ASP A 219 -0.44 -8.69 -10.16
CA ASP A 219 0.40 -9.88 -10.26
C ASP A 219 1.84 -9.59 -9.81
N VAL A 220 2.36 -10.47 -8.95
CA VAL A 220 3.69 -10.31 -8.37
C VAL A 220 4.82 -10.39 -9.39
N ALA A 221 4.69 -11.18 -10.46
CA ALA A 221 5.68 -11.26 -11.50
C ALA A 221 5.71 -9.98 -12.35
N GLN A 222 4.66 -9.17 -12.33
CA GLN A 222 4.66 -7.83 -12.92
C GLN A 222 5.44 -6.85 -12.04
N LEU A 223 5.20 -6.86 -10.73
CA LEU A 223 5.90 -6.02 -9.76
C LEU A 223 7.41 -6.31 -9.73
N GLN A 224 7.79 -7.59 -9.75
CA GLN A 224 9.19 -8.04 -9.70
C GLN A 224 10.01 -7.71 -10.95
N ARG A 225 9.39 -7.21 -12.04
CA ARG A 225 10.14 -6.65 -13.20
C ARG A 225 10.78 -5.31 -12.89
N THR A 226 10.24 -4.59 -11.91
CA THR A 226 10.62 -3.22 -11.58
C THR A 226 11.24 -3.14 -10.19
N PHE A 227 10.67 -3.86 -9.22
CA PHE A 227 11.07 -3.79 -7.82
C PHE A 227 11.76 -5.07 -7.36
N ASP A 228 12.87 -4.92 -6.64
CA ASP A 228 13.56 -6.02 -5.95
C ASP A 228 13.06 -6.07 -4.50
N PHE A 229 12.21 -7.06 -4.21
CA PHE A 229 11.60 -7.26 -2.90
C PHE A 229 11.24 -8.74 -2.69
N THR A 230 11.06 -9.10 -1.42
CA THR A 230 10.49 -10.39 -1.02
C THR A 230 9.14 -10.15 -0.38
N TYR A 231 8.25 -11.14 -0.41
CA TYR A 231 6.89 -10.98 0.05
C TYR A 231 6.31 -12.26 0.66
N ALA A 232 5.21 -12.07 1.39
CA ALA A 232 4.23 -13.09 1.68
C ALA A 232 2.82 -12.53 1.44
N THR A 233 1.89 -13.36 0.96
CA THR A 233 0.45 -13.04 0.89
C THR A 233 -0.36 -14.16 1.51
N LEU A 234 -1.45 -13.81 2.19
CA LEU A 234 -2.42 -14.72 2.75
C LEU A 234 -3.76 -14.51 2.04
N ASP A 235 -4.37 -15.57 1.54
CA ASP A 235 -5.67 -15.52 0.89
C ASP A 235 -6.84 -15.88 1.84
N GLU A 236 -8.07 -15.67 1.37
CA GLU A 236 -9.32 -16.02 2.08
C GLU A 236 -9.43 -17.51 2.42
N SER A 237 -8.71 -18.38 1.70
CA SER A 237 -8.64 -19.82 1.94
C SER A 237 -7.53 -20.20 2.94
N ARG A 238 -6.91 -19.20 3.58
CA ARG A 238 -5.79 -19.35 4.52
C ARG A 238 -4.56 -19.99 3.89
N GLN A 239 -4.41 -19.89 2.57
CA GLN A 239 -3.21 -20.31 1.86
C GLN A 239 -2.22 -19.17 1.85
N ILE A 240 -0.95 -19.49 2.10
CA ILE A 240 0.13 -18.53 2.09
C ILE A 240 1.02 -18.74 0.87
N ALA A 241 1.21 -17.68 0.09
CA ALA A 241 2.24 -17.63 -0.93
C ALA A 241 3.42 -16.82 -0.39
N VAL A 242 4.64 -17.33 -0.54
CA VAL A 242 5.85 -16.69 -0.02
C VAL A 242 6.97 -16.73 -1.05
N SER A 243 7.65 -15.61 -1.25
CA SER A 243 8.82 -15.56 -2.13
C SER A 243 10.03 -16.23 -1.48
N ARG A 244 11.01 -16.63 -2.30
CA ARG A 244 12.31 -17.05 -1.79
C ARG A 244 12.96 -15.94 -0.96
N ASN A 245 13.60 -16.33 0.13
CA ASN A 245 14.34 -15.43 1.04
C ASN A 245 13.49 -14.37 1.76
N PHE A 246 12.16 -14.50 1.75
CA PHE A 246 11.34 -13.71 2.67
C PHE A 246 11.80 -13.98 4.12
N PRO A 247 12.03 -12.95 4.96
CA PRO A 247 12.80 -13.10 6.19
C PRO A 247 12.00 -13.70 7.35
N ALA A 248 10.97 -14.50 7.08
CA ALA A 248 10.06 -15.02 8.07
C ALA A 248 9.94 -16.54 8.09
N GLU A 249 9.82 -17.07 9.31
CA GLU A 249 9.40 -18.44 9.58
C GLU A 249 7.89 -18.45 9.77
N LEU A 250 7.17 -19.17 8.89
CA LEU A 250 5.71 -19.24 8.89
C LEU A 250 5.22 -20.41 9.75
N PHE A 251 4.16 -20.18 10.51
CA PHE A 251 3.50 -21.20 11.33
C PHE A 251 2.51 -21.99 10.49
N LEU A 252 3.04 -22.91 9.68
CA LEU A 252 2.24 -23.81 8.88
C LEU A 252 1.70 -24.95 9.75
N ARG A 253 0.41 -25.28 9.64
CA ARG A 253 -0.12 -26.50 10.24
C ARG A 253 0.59 -27.69 9.58
N SER A 254 1.20 -28.55 10.40
CA SER A 254 1.69 -29.85 9.94
C SER A 254 0.54 -30.63 9.30
N ALA A 255 0.75 -31.12 8.08
CA ALA A 255 -0.19 -32.01 7.39
C ALA A 255 -0.34 -33.36 8.12
#